data_AF-A0A812VGY7-F1
#
_entry.id   AF-A0A812VGY7-F1
#
_cell.length_a   1.000
_cell.length_b   1.000
_cell.length_c   1.000
_cell.angle_alpha   90.00
_cell.angle_beta   90.00
_cell.angle_gamma   90.00
#
_symmetry.space_group_name_H-M   'P 1'
#
loop_
_entity.id
_entity.type
_entity.pdbx_description
1 polymer ?
#
loop_
_entity_poly.entity_id
_entity_poly.type
_entity_poly.pdbx_seq_one_letter_code
_entity_poly.pdbx_strand_id
1 'polypeptide(L)'
;MRVKLASAPLQQRCAYLLRFNILYALCEQQLSKQRHYDFGLRNILSVLRQMGAVKRGEPSDAEEEMLFMRTVRDMNLSKLIADDVPLFMALLKDLFPKAESCLASTQDARNISDPFANTVALLAEKERLFGKDGCNRCRCCWISLVRHGFMLVGPTLCGKSRIMQTLTTAMTEKPLPHKLQVMNPKAITDAQMYGVKDPSSDEWTPGVFASIWQQRNNRALKYHTWIVCDGPIDAIWIENLNTVLDDNKSLA
;
A
#
# COMPACT_ATOMS: atom_id res chain seq x y z
N MET A 1 14.39 0.62 -18.24
CA MET A 1 13.07 -0.07 -18.19
C MET A 1 13.07 -1.46 -18.83
N ARG A 2 13.55 -1.65 -20.08
CA ARG A 2 13.49 -2.94 -20.79
C ARG A 2 14.11 -4.13 -20.02
N VAL A 3 15.19 -3.89 -19.27
CA VAL A 3 15.94 -4.95 -18.56
C VAL A 3 15.21 -5.50 -17.32
N LYS A 4 14.62 -4.65 -16.45
CA LYS A 4 13.84 -5.13 -15.28
C LYS A 4 12.50 -5.78 -15.66
N LEU A 5 12.05 -5.56 -16.89
CA LEU A 5 10.87 -6.19 -17.45
C LEU A 5 11.16 -7.55 -18.07
N ALA A 6 12.42 -7.90 -18.34
CA ALA A 6 12.81 -9.19 -18.90
C ALA A 6 12.37 -10.38 -18.01
N SER A 7 12.19 -10.14 -16.70
CA SER A 7 11.83 -11.16 -15.70
C SER A 7 10.33 -11.35 -15.47
N ALA A 8 9.45 -10.47 -15.96
CA ALA A 8 7.99 -10.61 -15.78
C ALA A 8 7.38 -11.39 -16.95
N PRO A 9 6.56 -12.43 -16.75
CA PRO A 9 6.11 -13.33 -17.83
C PRO A 9 5.00 -12.71 -18.69
N LEU A 10 5.21 -11.54 -19.30
CA LEU A 10 4.21 -10.85 -20.15
C LEU A 10 4.58 -10.96 -21.62
N GLN A 11 3.62 -11.21 -22.51
CA GLN A 11 3.88 -11.31 -23.95
C GLN A 11 3.98 -9.91 -24.60
N GLN A 12 3.15 -8.94 -24.22
CA GLN A 12 3.09 -7.60 -24.84
C GLN A 12 3.67 -6.46 -23.98
N ARG A 13 4.87 -6.66 -23.40
CA ARG A 13 5.50 -5.73 -22.42
C ARG A 13 5.63 -4.29 -22.90
N CYS A 14 6.10 -4.10 -24.13
CA CYS A 14 6.38 -2.77 -24.67
C CYS A 14 5.10 -1.95 -24.91
N ALA A 15 4.03 -2.60 -25.35
CA ALA A 15 2.75 -1.95 -25.59
C ALA A 15 2.10 -1.50 -24.28
N TYR A 16 2.08 -2.35 -23.26
CA TYR A 16 1.53 -2.00 -21.94
C TYR A 16 2.31 -0.88 -21.26
N LEU A 17 3.64 -0.89 -21.35
CA LEU A 17 4.48 0.20 -20.85
C LEU A 17 4.13 1.54 -21.50
N LEU A 18 3.97 1.57 -22.82
CA LEU A 18 3.65 2.79 -23.54
C LEU A 18 2.30 3.34 -23.07
N ARG A 19 1.27 2.49 -23.01
CA ARG A 19 -0.05 2.87 -22.51
C ARG A 19 -0.02 3.33 -21.06
N PHE A 20 0.80 2.71 -20.21
CA PHE A 20 0.99 3.13 -18.82
C PHE A 20 1.64 4.51 -18.71
N ASN A 21 2.69 4.76 -19.50
CA ASN A 21 3.37 6.04 -19.51
C ASN A 21 2.43 7.15 -19.98
N ILE A 22 1.63 6.88 -21.02
CA ILE A 22 0.60 7.81 -21.50
C ILE A 22 -0.45 8.05 -20.41
N LEU A 23 -0.97 7.00 -19.77
CA LEU A 23 -1.93 7.14 -18.67
C LEU A 23 -1.38 8.04 -17.55
N TYR A 24 -0.14 7.80 -17.13
CA TYR A 24 0.47 8.54 -16.03
C TYR A 24 0.78 9.99 -16.39
N ALA A 25 1.21 10.24 -17.64
CA ALA A 25 1.36 11.60 -18.16
C ALA A 25 0.02 12.34 -18.19
N LEU A 26 -1.06 11.69 -18.63
CA LEU A 26 -2.40 12.27 -18.61
C LEU A 26 -2.91 12.51 -17.18
N CYS A 27 -2.68 11.57 -16.27
CA CYS A 27 -3.03 11.72 -14.86
C CYS A 27 -2.30 12.92 -14.23
N GLU A 28 -1.01 13.09 -14.53
CA GLU A 28 -0.23 14.21 -14.02
C GLU A 28 -0.71 15.56 -14.58
N GLN A 29 -1.24 15.58 -15.80
CA GLN A 29 -1.74 16.80 -16.44
C GLN A 29 -3.18 17.15 -16.05
N GLN A 30 -4.06 16.15 -15.89
CA GLN A 30 -5.50 16.36 -15.76
C GLN A 30 -6.04 16.21 -14.33
N LEU A 31 -5.40 15.41 -13.46
CA LEU A 31 -5.85 15.24 -12.08
C LEU A 31 -5.41 16.42 -11.21
N SER A 32 -6.09 16.57 -10.08
CA SER A 32 -5.73 17.59 -9.09
C SER A 32 -4.29 17.42 -8.59
N LYS A 33 -3.63 18.54 -8.28
CA LYS A 33 -2.24 18.54 -7.78
C LYS A 33 -2.22 18.20 -6.28
N GLN A 34 -2.13 16.91 -5.97
CA GLN A 34 -1.97 16.42 -4.60
C GLN A 34 -0.51 16.09 -4.27
N ARG A 35 -0.06 16.44 -3.05
CA ARG A 35 1.32 16.19 -2.60
C ARG A 35 1.69 14.71 -2.48
N HIS A 36 0.69 13.85 -2.28
CA HIS A 36 0.88 12.41 -2.10
C HIS A 36 0.71 11.61 -3.41
N TYR A 37 0.46 12.28 -4.54
CA TYR A 37 0.41 11.60 -5.83
C TYR A 37 1.82 11.28 -6.30
N ASP A 38 2.03 10.02 -6.67
CA ASP A 38 3.28 9.50 -7.20
C ASP A 38 3.02 8.76 -8.51
N PHE A 39 3.22 9.46 -9.61
CA PHE A 39 3.20 8.92 -10.97
C PHE A 39 4.63 8.67 -11.51
N GLY A 40 5.62 8.57 -10.61
CA GLY A 40 7.01 8.33 -10.97
C GLY A 40 7.33 6.87 -11.33
N LEU A 41 8.56 6.67 -11.79
CA LEU A 41 9.07 5.36 -12.25
C LEU A 41 9.00 4.25 -11.19
N ARG A 42 9.12 4.61 -9.91
CA ARG A 42 9.03 3.65 -8.79
C ARG A 42 7.62 3.03 -8.72
N ASN A 43 6.58 3.84 -8.92
CA ASN A 43 5.21 3.36 -8.93
C ASN A 43 4.94 2.47 -10.15
N ILE A 44 5.45 2.84 -11.33
CA ILE A 44 5.38 2.01 -12.55
C ILE A 44 5.96 0.61 -12.29
N LEU A 45 7.15 0.53 -11.69
CA LEU A 45 7.79 -0.74 -11.40
C LEU A 45 7.00 -1.58 -10.38
N SER A 46 6.39 -0.93 -9.39
CA SER A 46 5.54 -1.60 -8.40
C SER A 46 4.31 -2.24 -9.06
N VAL A 47 3.64 -1.53 -9.97
CA VAL A 47 2.49 -2.05 -10.72
C VAL A 47 2.86 -3.25 -11.58
N LEU A 48 3.97 -3.18 -12.31
CA LEU A 48 4.43 -4.29 -13.15
C LEU A 48 4.79 -5.54 -12.36
N ARG A 49 5.40 -5.37 -11.18
CA ARG A 49 5.71 -6.49 -10.28
C ARG A 49 4.44 -7.14 -9.75
N GLN A 50 3.47 -6.33 -9.32
CA GLN A 50 2.18 -6.83 -8.85
C GLN A 50 1.45 -7.58 -9.97
N MET A 51 1.45 -7.04 -11.18
CA MET A 51 0.86 -7.70 -12.34
C MET A 51 1.54 -9.06 -12.60
N GLY A 52 2.87 -9.12 -12.52
CA GLY A 52 3.60 -10.38 -12.63
C GLY A 52 3.22 -11.40 -11.54
N ALA A 53 2.94 -10.95 -10.32
CA ALA A 53 2.45 -11.82 -9.24
C ALA A 53 1.02 -12.30 -9.50
N VAL A 54 0.11 -11.41 -9.91
CA VAL A 54 -1.27 -11.75 -10.25
C VAL A 54 -1.31 -12.74 -11.42
N LYS A 55 -0.52 -12.51 -12.47
CA LYS A 55 -0.46 -13.41 -13.64
C LYS A 55 0.01 -14.83 -13.26
N ARG A 56 0.90 -14.99 -12.28
CA ARG A 56 1.33 -16.32 -11.82
C ARG A 56 0.25 -17.07 -11.03
N GLY A 57 -0.71 -16.36 -10.44
CA GLY A 57 -1.82 -16.94 -9.69
C GLY A 57 -3.08 -17.22 -10.51
N GLU A 58 -3.16 -16.70 -11.74
CA GLU A 58 -4.30 -16.85 -12.64
C GLU A 58 -4.00 -17.90 -13.74
N PRO A 59 -5.03 -18.57 -14.30
CA PRO A 59 -4.83 -19.53 -15.40
C PRO A 59 -4.22 -18.87 -16.65
N SER A 60 -3.54 -19.67 -17.48
CA SER A 60 -2.79 -19.18 -18.65
C SER A 60 -3.65 -18.47 -19.72
N ASP A 61 -4.96 -18.71 -19.74
CA ASP A 61 -5.91 -18.11 -20.71
C ASP A 61 -6.46 -16.74 -20.27
N ALA A 62 -6.07 -16.22 -19.10
CA ALA A 62 -6.50 -14.91 -18.67
C ALA A 62 -5.98 -13.81 -19.61
N GLU A 63 -6.87 -12.94 -20.08
CA GLU A 63 -6.51 -11.81 -20.94
C GLU A 63 -5.50 -10.88 -20.23
N GLU A 64 -4.25 -10.83 -20.72
CA GLU A 64 -3.18 -10.03 -20.13
C GLU A 64 -3.56 -8.54 -20.00
N GLU A 65 -4.30 -8.02 -20.98
CA GLU A 65 -4.75 -6.62 -21.01
C GLU A 65 -5.75 -6.31 -19.89
N MET A 66 -6.65 -7.25 -19.60
CA MET A 66 -7.59 -7.14 -18.49
C MET A 66 -6.88 -7.19 -17.14
N LEU A 67 -5.94 -8.13 -16.98
CA LEU A 67 -5.12 -8.22 -15.76
C LEU A 67 -4.30 -6.95 -15.53
N PHE A 68 -3.76 -6.38 -16.61
CA PHE A 68 -3.05 -5.12 -16.58
C PHE A 68 -3.96 -4.02 -16.05
N MET A 69 -5.07 -3.75 -16.73
CA MET A 69 -6.02 -2.69 -16.39
C MET A 69 -6.52 -2.80 -14.95
N ARG A 70 -6.87 -4.01 -14.49
CA ARG A 70 -7.28 -4.27 -13.10
C ARG A 70 -6.18 -3.92 -12.11
N THR A 71 -4.95 -4.36 -12.36
CA THR A 71 -3.82 -4.07 -11.47
C THR A 71 -3.52 -2.58 -11.39
N VAL A 72 -3.53 -1.89 -12.54
CA VAL A 72 -3.37 -0.42 -12.61
C VAL A 72 -4.45 0.27 -11.80
N ARG A 73 -5.71 -0.11 -12.01
CA ARG A 73 -6.87 0.47 -11.34
C ARG A 73 -6.74 0.32 -9.82
N ASP A 74 -6.56 -0.91 -9.34
CA ASP A 74 -6.64 -1.22 -7.91
C ASP A 74 -5.50 -0.53 -7.13
N MET A 75 -4.31 -0.44 -7.72
CA MET A 75 -3.13 0.20 -7.11
C MET A 75 -3.16 1.73 -7.09
N ASN A 76 -3.87 2.37 -8.04
CA ASN A 76 -3.91 3.84 -8.12
C ASN A 76 -5.12 4.41 -7.41
N LEU A 77 -6.28 3.78 -7.53
CA LEU A 77 -7.51 4.25 -6.91
C LEU A 77 -7.42 4.33 -5.35
N SER A 78 -6.43 3.70 -4.70
CA SER A 78 -6.20 3.85 -3.24
C SER A 78 -5.54 5.15 -2.83
N LYS A 79 -4.95 5.85 -3.79
CA LYS A 79 -4.26 7.12 -3.57
C LYS A 79 -5.11 8.30 -3.97
N LEU A 80 -6.08 8.10 -4.86
CA LEU A 80 -6.87 9.18 -5.43
C LEU A 80 -7.91 9.71 -4.45
N ILE A 81 -8.12 11.04 -4.49
CA ILE A 81 -9.26 11.68 -3.85
C ILE A 81 -10.56 11.34 -4.59
N ALA A 82 -11.70 11.46 -3.91
CA ALA A 82 -13.00 11.11 -4.47
C ALA A 82 -13.31 11.83 -5.80
N ASP A 83 -12.94 13.11 -5.91
CA ASP A 83 -13.22 13.93 -7.09
C ASP A 83 -12.40 13.51 -8.32
N ASP A 84 -11.20 12.97 -8.12
CA ASP A 84 -10.29 12.54 -9.19
C ASP A 84 -10.60 11.11 -9.67
N VAL A 85 -11.35 10.32 -8.88
CA VAL A 85 -11.68 8.92 -9.21
C VAL A 85 -12.46 8.82 -10.54
N PRO A 86 -13.53 9.60 -10.80
CA PRO A 86 -14.24 9.56 -12.07
C PRO A 86 -13.35 9.90 -13.27
N LEU A 87 -12.48 10.92 -13.13
CA LEU A 87 -11.55 11.34 -14.18
C LEU A 87 -10.55 10.23 -14.51
N PHE A 88 -9.96 9.61 -13.48
CA PHE A 88 -9.05 8.49 -13.65
C PHE A 88 -9.72 7.29 -14.33
N MET A 89 -10.96 6.97 -13.95
CA MET A 89 -11.72 5.87 -14.56
C MET A 89 -12.04 6.14 -16.03
N ALA A 90 -12.36 7.40 -16.39
CA ALA A 90 -12.56 7.79 -17.79
C ALA A 90 -11.27 7.66 -18.62
N LEU A 91 -10.14 8.16 -18.11
CA LEU A 91 -8.83 7.99 -18.76
C LEU A 91 -8.45 6.51 -18.95
N LEU A 92 -8.71 5.69 -17.93
CA LEU A 92 -8.45 4.27 -18.00
C LEU A 92 -9.33 3.57 -19.04
N LYS A 93 -10.58 4.01 -19.18
CA LYS A 93 -11.52 3.50 -20.20
C LYS A 93 -11.05 3.83 -21.61
N ASP A 94 -10.62 5.07 -21.86
CA ASP A 94 -10.16 5.51 -23.18
C ASP A 94 -8.91 4.75 -23.64
N LEU A 95 -8.05 4.37 -22.70
CA LEU A 95 -6.82 3.61 -22.97
C LEU A 95 -7.02 2.09 -23.08
N PHE A 96 -8.07 1.54 -22.46
CA PHE A 96 -8.36 0.09 -22.40
C PHE A 96 -9.84 -0.23 -22.67
N PRO A 97 -10.39 0.13 -23.85
CA PRO A 97 -11.82 -0.02 -24.14
C PRO A 97 -12.29 -1.49 -24.17
N LYS A 98 -11.41 -2.44 -24.52
CA LYS A 98 -11.73 -3.88 -24.58
C LYS A 98 -11.86 -4.54 -23.21
N ALA A 99 -11.25 -3.97 -22.17
CA ALA A 99 -11.17 -4.60 -20.86
C ALA A 99 -12.36 -4.27 -19.93
N GLU A 100 -13.20 -3.29 -20.30
CA GLU A 100 -14.30 -2.78 -19.45
C GLU A 100 -15.47 -3.78 -19.33
N SER A 101 -15.80 -4.51 -20.40
CA SER A 101 -16.91 -5.51 -20.40
C SER A 101 -16.74 -6.61 -19.35
N CYS A 102 -15.52 -6.82 -18.86
CA CYS A 102 -15.19 -7.81 -17.84
C CYS A 102 -14.90 -7.22 -16.45
N LEU A 103 -14.96 -5.90 -16.26
CA LEU A 103 -14.80 -5.28 -14.94
C LEU A 103 -16.07 -5.40 -14.09
N ALA A 104 -17.24 -5.27 -14.72
CA ALA A 104 -18.53 -5.42 -14.04
C ALA A 104 -18.70 -6.81 -13.41
N SER A 105 -18.17 -7.87 -14.03
CA SER A 105 -18.26 -9.24 -13.51
C SER A 105 -17.30 -9.57 -12.36
N THR A 106 -16.31 -8.71 -12.07
CA THR A 106 -15.26 -9.01 -11.07
C THR A 106 -15.21 -8.07 -9.88
N GLN A 107 -15.84 -6.90 -9.96
CA GLN A 107 -16.07 -6.05 -8.79
C GLN A 107 -16.98 -6.73 -7.76
N ASP A 108 -17.90 -7.58 -8.21
CA ASP A 108 -18.76 -8.37 -7.32
C ASP A 108 -18.07 -9.64 -6.83
N ALA A 109 -17.28 -10.31 -7.67
CA ALA A 109 -16.72 -11.63 -7.32
C ALA A 109 -15.63 -11.58 -6.22
N ARG A 110 -14.75 -10.56 -6.20
CA ARG A 110 -13.65 -10.50 -5.20
C ARG A 110 -14.03 -9.79 -3.90
N ASN A 111 -15.01 -8.89 -3.93
CA ASN A 111 -15.50 -8.24 -2.71
C ASN A 111 -16.38 -9.17 -1.86
N ILE A 112 -16.91 -10.24 -2.46
CA ILE A 112 -17.84 -11.18 -1.78
C ILE A 112 -17.12 -12.46 -1.31
N SER A 113 -16.03 -12.88 -1.97
CA SER A 113 -15.43 -14.21 -1.70
C SER A 113 -14.23 -14.24 -0.75
N ASP A 114 -13.66 -13.10 -0.32
CA ASP A 114 -12.57 -13.12 0.66
C ASP A 114 -13.15 -13.05 2.09
N PRO A 115 -13.04 -14.12 2.90
CA PRO A 115 -13.53 -14.13 4.27
C PRO A 115 -12.97 -12.96 5.09
N PHE A 116 -11.74 -12.54 4.78
CA PHE A 116 -11.09 -11.43 5.47
C PHE A 116 -11.75 -10.08 5.15
N ALA A 117 -12.12 -9.84 3.89
CA ALA A 117 -12.83 -8.62 3.50
C ALA A 117 -14.21 -8.55 4.17
N ASN A 118 -14.88 -9.70 4.30
CA ASN A 118 -16.17 -9.82 4.98
C ASN A 118 -16.04 -9.56 6.50
N THR A 119 -15.04 -10.13 7.17
CA THR A 119 -14.74 -9.84 8.59
C THR A 119 -14.52 -8.35 8.82
N VAL A 120 -13.66 -7.73 8.02
CA VAL A 120 -13.40 -6.28 8.11
C VAL A 120 -14.70 -5.51 7.94
N ALA A 121 -15.53 -5.90 6.98
CA ALA A 121 -16.77 -5.19 6.69
C ALA A 121 -17.76 -5.26 7.86
N LEU A 122 -17.92 -6.43 8.47
CA LEU A 122 -18.75 -6.63 9.65
C LEU A 122 -18.25 -5.81 10.84
N LEU A 123 -16.94 -5.84 11.11
CA LEU A 123 -16.35 -5.03 12.19
C LEU A 123 -16.50 -3.54 11.92
N ALA A 124 -16.29 -3.10 10.67
CA ALA A 124 -16.44 -1.70 10.30
C ALA A 124 -17.88 -1.19 10.38
N GLU A 125 -18.86 -2.07 10.14
CA GLU A 125 -20.29 -1.76 10.31
C GLU A 125 -20.67 -1.66 11.78
N LYS A 126 -20.22 -2.62 12.60
CA LYS A 126 -20.38 -2.59 14.06
C LYS A 126 -19.83 -1.30 14.67
N GLU A 127 -18.69 -0.85 14.15
CA GLU A 127 -17.98 0.35 14.61
C GLU A 127 -18.45 1.64 13.95
N ARG A 128 -19.44 1.59 13.04
CA ARG A 128 -19.98 2.73 12.28
C ARG A 128 -18.88 3.60 11.63
N LEU A 129 -17.81 2.95 11.18
CA LEU A 129 -16.60 3.62 10.68
C LEU A 129 -16.77 4.32 9.34
N PHE A 130 -17.85 4.00 8.61
CA PHE A 130 -18.09 4.49 7.26
C PHE A 130 -19.57 4.82 7.07
N GLY A 131 -19.86 5.83 6.23
CA GLY A 131 -21.20 6.08 5.72
C GLY A 131 -21.68 4.95 4.79
N LYS A 132 -22.89 5.10 4.21
CA LYS A 132 -23.50 4.09 3.32
C LYS A 132 -22.59 3.68 2.14
N ASP A 133 -21.67 4.55 1.74
CA ASP A 133 -20.70 4.28 0.68
C ASP A 133 -19.46 3.57 1.27
N GLY A 134 -19.55 2.25 1.43
CA GLY A 134 -18.49 1.37 1.94
C GLY A 134 -17.19 1.31 1.10
N CYS A 135 -16.94 2.26 0.20
CA CYS A 135 -15.82 2.26 -0.74
C CYS A 135 -14.44 2.41 -0.05
N ASN A 136 -14.36 3.13 1.07
CA ASN A 136 -13.12 3.26 1.87
C ASN A 136 -12.81 2.01 2.73
N ARG A 137 -13.79 1.12 2.92
CA ARG A 137 -13.74 -0.05 3.81
C ARG A 137 -12.78 -1.14 3.30
N CYS A 138 -12.82 -1.41 2.00
CA CYS A 138 -11.98 -2.44 1.38
C CYS A 138 -10.54 -1.96 1.17
N ARG A 139 -10.36 -0.65 0.94
CA ARG A 139 -9.12 -0.08 0.38
C ARG A 139 -7.88 -0.29 1.25
N CYS A 140 -7.95 0.01 2.54
CA CYS A 140 -6.83 -0.13 3.47
C CYS A 140 -6.42 -1.60 3.64
N CYS A 141 -7.40 -2.50 3.68
CA CYS A 141 -7.21 -3.93 3.82
C CYS A 141 -6.48 -4.51 2.61
N TRP A 142 -6.90 -4.13 1.40
CA TRP A 142 -6.20 -4.52 0.18
C TRP A 142 -4.75 -4.03 0.15
N ILE A 143 -4.47 -2.78 0.55
CA ILE A 143 -3.10 -2.24 0.57
C ILE A 143 -2.21 -3.02 1.54
N SER A 144 -2.73 -3.36 2.73
CA SER A 144 -1.97 -4.10 3.74
C SER A 144 -1.57 -5.52 3.31
N LEU A 145 -2.31 -6.12 2.36
CA LEU A 145 -1.97 -7.43 1.77
C LEU A 145 -0.88 -7.31 0.68
N VAL A 146 -0.78 -6.16 0.03
CA VAL A 146 0.13 -5.94 -1.11
C VAL A 146 1.46 -5.33 -0.66
N ARG A 147 1.48 -4.54 0.42
CA ARG A 147 2.68 -3.80 0.88
C ARG A 147 2.89 -3.98 2.38
N HIS A 148 4.16 -4.13 2.76
CA HIS A 148 4.58 -4.24 4.17
C HIS A 148 4.64 -2.89 4.91
N GLY A 149 4.47 -1.78 4.19
CA GLY A 149 4.36 -0.44 4.76
C GLY A 149 3.44 0.45 3.92
N PHE A 150 2.62 1.26 4.59
CA PHE A 150 1.72 2.22 3.96
C PHE A 150 1.45 3.41 4.89
N MET A 151 0.91 4.49 4.33
CA MET A 151 0.54 5.69 5.07
C MET A 151 -0.98 5.86 5.05
N LEU A 152 -1.55 6.26 6.20
CA LEU A 152 -2.95 6.66 6.31
C LEU A 152 -3.04 8.19 6.28
N VAL A 153 -3.47 8.73 5.14
CA VAL A 153 -3.57 10.19 4.93
C VAL A 153 -5.03 10.61 4.99
N GLY A 154 -5.32 11.69 5.70
CA GLY A 154 -6.65 12.25 5.82
C GLY A 154 -6.74 13.34 6.88
N PRO A 155 -7.82 14.13 6.90
CA PRO A 155 -8.00 15.22 7.86
C PRO A 155 -8.08 14.73 9.31
N THR A 156 -7.99 15.65 10.27
CA THR A 156 -8.19 15.34 11.69
C THR A 156 -9.58 14.74 11.92
N LEU A 157 -9.71 13.85 12.90
CA LEU A 157 -10.97 13.24 13.31
C LEU A 157 -11.71 12.40 12.24
N CYS A 158 -11.06 12.01 11.14
CA CYS A 158 -11.66 11.12 10.14
C CYS A 158 -11.53 9.61 10.45
N GLY A 159 -11.30 9.25 11.71
CA GLY A 159 -11.30 7.84 12.16
C GLY A 159 -10.07 6.99 11.79
N LYS A 160 -8.96 7.58 11.30
CA LYS A 160 -7.74 6.83 10.89
C LYS A 160 -7.25 5.82 11.93
N SER A 161 -7.15 6.24 13.19
CA SER A 161 -6.71 5.37 14.28
C SER A 161 -7.67 4.20 14.50
N ARG A 162 -8.98 4.45 14.36
CA ARG A 162 -10.00 3.40 14.47
C ARG A 162 -9.96 2.44 13.29
N ILE A 163 -9.72 2.92 12.07
CA ILE A 163 -9.49 2.08 10.88
C ILE A 163 -8.31 1.12 11.12
N MET A 164 -7.18 1.62 11.65
CA MET A 164 -6.01 0.78 11.93
C MET A 164 -6.29 -0.26 13.04
N GLN A 165 -7.05 0.11 14.07
CA GLN A 165 -7.49 -0.82 15.12
C GLN A 165 -8.38 -1.92 14.54
N THR A 166 -9.40 -1.56 13.77
CA THR A 166 -10.32 -2.51 13.13
C THR A 166 -9.59 -3.45 12.17
N LEU A 167 -8.64 -2.93 11.39
CA LEU A 167 -7.77 -3.76 10.54
C LEU A 167 -6.98 -4.78 11.37
N THR A 168 -6.40 -4.35 12.49
CA THR A 168 -5.63 -5.23 13.38
C THR A 168 -6.50 -6.30 14.02
N THR A 169 -7.71 -5.95 14.44
CA THR A 169 -8.69 -6.89 14.97
C THR A 169 -9.09 -7.91 13.91
N ALA A 170 -9.41 -7.46 12.69
CA ALA A 170 -9.75 -8.36 11.59
C ALA A 170 -8.60 -9.32 11.23
N MET A 171 -7.36 -8.83 11.25
CA MET A 171 -6.17 -9.65 10.97
C MET A 171 -5.86 -10.65 12.09
N THR A 172 -6.36 -10.41 13.30
CA THR A 172 -6.17 -11.29 14.45
C THR A 172 -6.99 -12.59 14.36
N GLU A 173 -7.97 -12.65 13.44
CA GLU A 173 -8.73 -13.87 13.15
C GLU A 173 -7.94 -14.91 12.32
N LYS A 174 -6.79 -14.53 11.76
CA LYS A 174 -5.83 -15.43 11.10
C LYS A 174 -5.01 -16.22 12.16
N PRO A 175 -4.30 -17.31 11.79
CA PRO A 175 -3.62 -18.19 12.75
C PRO A 175 -2.63 -17.51 13.72
N LEU A 176 -2.20 -16.28 13.44
CA LEU A 176 -1.37 -15.48 14.33
C LEU A 176 -2.02 -14.11 14.63
N PRO A 177 -2.17 -13.74 15.91
CA PRO A 177 -2.72 -12.44 16.30
C PRO A 177 -1.82 -11.29 15.84
N HIS A 178 -2.42 -10.12 15.61
CA HIS A 178 -1.71 -8.90 15.26
C HIS A 178 -1.77 -7.88 16.42
N LYS A 179 -0.67 -7.17 16.66
CA LYS A 179 -0.57 -6.14 17.71
C LYS A 179 -0.09 -4.81 17.14
N LEU A 180 -0.58 -3.71 17.70
CA LEU A 180 -0.10 -2.37 17.38
C LEU A 180 0.98 -1.95 18.38
N GLN A 181 2.09 -1.42 17.87
CA GLN A 181 3.10 -0.69 18.64
C GLN A 181 3.14 0.75 18.12
N VAL A 182 2.62 1.69 18.89
CA VAL A 182 2.54 3.10 18.47
C VAL A 182 3.72 3.87 19.05
N MET A 183 4.30 4.77 18.26
CA MET A 183 5.28 5.75 18.70
C MET A 183 5.09 7.07 17.97
N ASN A 184 5.45 8.18 18.60
CA ASN A 184 5.50 9.49 17.96
C ASN A 184 6.94 9.83 17.61
N PRO A 185 7.35 9.81 16.33
CA PRO A 185 8.74 10.06 15.94
C PRO A 185 9.18 11.50 16.26
N LYS A 186 8.28 12.47 16.26
CA LYS A 186 8.62 13.88 16.54
C LYS A 186 8.60 14.23 18.03
N ALA A 187 8.22 13.30 18.90
CA ALA A 187 8.33 13.48 20.35
C ALA A 187 9.75 13.20 20.87
N ILE A 188 10.62 12.64 20.03
CA ILE A 188 12.01 12.29 20.34
C ILE A 188 12.93 12.89 19.27
N THR A 189 14.23 13.01 19.57
CA THR A 189 15.21 13.43 18.58
C THR A 189 15.59 12.27 17.65
N ASP A 190 16.09 12.57 16.45
CA ASP A 190 16.52 11.53 15.50
C ASP A 190 17.64 10.64 16.08
N ALA A 191 18.55 11.25 16.85
CA ALA A 191 19.59 10.54 17.59
C ALA A 191 19.02 9.57 18.63
N GLN A 192 17.95 9.95 19.34
CA GLN A 192 17.26 9.05 20.28
C GLN A 192 16.41 8.00 19.56
N MET A 193 15.91 8.31 18.36
CA MET A 193 15.09 7.38 17.57
C MET A 193 15.93 6.24 16.99
N TYR A 194 17.07 6.56 16.37
CA TYR A 194 17.91 5.58 15.66
C TYR A 194 19.10 5.09 16.50
N GLY A 195 19.53 5.88 17.48
CA GLY A 195 20.72 5.60 18.28
C GLY A 195 21.85 6.53 17.89
N VAL A 196 22.81 6.66 18.80
CA VAL A 196 23.97 7.53 18.62
C VAL A 196 25.19 6.89 19.24
N LYS A 197 26.34 7.08 18.59
CA LYS A 197 27.64 6.75 19.16
C LYS A 197 28.10 7.92 20.00
N ASP A 198 28.41 7.67 21.27
CA ASP A 198 28.98 8.71 22.11
C ASP A 198 30.43 8.97 21.67
N PRO A 199 30.79 10.21 21.27
CA PRO A 199 32.13 10.53 20.80
C PRO A 199 33.20 10.42 21.89
N SER A 200 32.81 10.42 23.16
CA SER A 200 33.76 10.39 24.28
C SER A 200 34.07 8.97 24.77
N SER A 201 33.06 8.12 24.85
CA SER A 201 33.19 6.73 25.32
C SER A 201 33.36 5.71 24.18
N ASP A 202 33.12 6.12 22.93
CA ASP A 202 33.02 5.24 21.75
C ASP A 202 31.92 4.15 21.88
N GLU A 203 31.05 4.25 22.88
CA GLU A 203 29.96 3.31 23.11
C GLU A 203 28.73 3.66 22.27
N TRP A 204 28.03 2.63 21.81
CA TRP A 204 26.80 2.77 21.04
C TRP A 204 25.57 2.72 21.94
N THR A 205 24.79 3.79 21.95
CA THR A 205 23.47 3.79 22.61
C THR A 205 22.38 3.46 21.60
N PRO A 206 21.63 2.35 21.79
CA PRO A 206 20.58 1.96 20.85
C PRO A 206 19.41 2.94 20.89
N GLY A 207 18.87 3.27 19.72
CA GLY A 207 17.70 4.12 19.61
C GLY A 207 16.38 3.41 19.98
N VAL A 208 15.34 4.19 20.22
CA VAL A 208 13.99 3.71 20.54
C VAL A 208 13.42 2.87 19.40
N PHE A 209 13.50 3.35 18.15
CA PHE A 209 12.98 2.62 16.99
C PHE A 209 13.77 1.33 16.75
N ALA A 210 15.11 1.39 16.81
CA ALA A 210 15.98 0.23 16.66
C ALA A 210 15.67 -0.85 17.70
N SER A 211 15.47 -0.44 18.96
CA SER A 211 15.10 -1.32 20.07
C SER A 211 13.73 -1.97 19.87
N ILE A 212 12.72 -1.18 19.46
CA ILE A 212 11.39 -1.70 19.11
C ILE A 212 11.51 -2.70 17.95
N TRP A 213 12.24 -2.33 16.89
CA TRP A 213 12.44 -3.20 15.72
C TRP A 213 13.06 -4.53 16.11
N GLN A 214 14.14 -4.52 16.89
CA GLN A 214 14.81 -5.73 17.36
C GLN A 214 13.90 -6.62 18.21
N GLN A 215 13.14 -6.03 19.13
CA GLN A 215 12.21 -6.77 19.99
C GLN A 215 11.05 -7.39 19.21
N ARG A 216 10.55 -6.69 18.18
CA ARG A 216 9.36 -7.11 17.41
C ARG A 216 9.70 -7.97 16.21
N ASN A 217 10.91 -7.87 15.66
CA ASN A 217 11.41 -8.72 14.58
C ASN A 217 11.99 -10.05 15.11
N ASN A 218 11.34 -10.64 16.12
CA ASN A 218 11.75 -11.90 16.71
C ASN A 218 10.80 -13.02 16.23
N ARG A 219 11.35 -14.01 15.51
CA ARG A 219 10.60 -15.16 14.97
C ARG A 219 9.97 -16.06 16.05
N ALA A 220 10.42 -15.96 17.30
CA ALA A 220 9.83 -16.68 18.43
C ALA A 220 8.47 -16.10 18.87
N LEU A 221 8.12 -14.89 18.43
CA LEU A 221 6.84 -14.28 18.79
C LEU A 221 5.69 -14.99 18.08
N LYS A 222 4.67 -15.35 18.86
CA LYS A 222 3.42 -15.94 18.36
C LYS A 222 2.42 -14.88 17.88
N TYR A 223 2.90 -13.73 17.41
CA TYR A 223 2.07 -12.63 16.92
C TYR A 223 2.85 -11.74 15.94
N HIS A 224 2.12 -11.11 15.03
CA HIS A 224 2.66 -10.07 14.15
C HIS A 224 2.52 -8.70 14.81
N THR A 225 3.46 -7.79 14.51
CA THR A 225 3.43 -6.42 15.06
C THR A 225 3.40 -5.40 13.94
N TRP A 226 2.44 -4.49 14.00
CA TRP A 226 2.42 -3.26 13.23
C TRP A 226 3.09 -2.16 14.05
N ILE A 227 4.21 -1.63 13.56
CA ILE A 227 4.83 -0.43 14.14
C ILE A 227 4.18 0.78 13.49
N VAL A 228 3.53 1.62 14.30
CA VAL A 228 2.79 2.79 13.86
C VAL A 228 3.54 4.04 14.31
N CYS A 229 4.06 4.80 13.35
CA CYS A 229 4.63 6.12 13.60
C CYS A 229 3.52 7.17 13.50
N ASP A 230 2.95 7.56 14.63
CA ASP A 230 1.86 8.55 14.73
C ASP A 230 2.44 9.94 15.00
N GLY A 231 2.58 10.74 13.94
CA GLY A 231 3.12 12.08 14.02
C GLY A 231 3.32 12.72 12.65
N PRO A 232 3.81 13.97 12.61
CA PRO A 232 4.14 14.64 11.37
C PRO A 232 5.30 13.94 10.64
N ILE A 233 5.15 13.87 9.33
CA ILE A 233 6.15 13.36 8.38
C ILE A 233 7.21 14.44 8.16
N ASP A 234 8.47 14.08 8.35
CA ASP A 234 9.65 14.93 8.11
C ASP A 234 10.64 14.12 7.25
N ALA A 235 11.34 14.78 6.34
CA ALA A 235 12.28 14.12 5.42
C ALA A 235 13.41 13.43 6.18
N ILE A 236 13.89 14.06 7.25
CA ILE A 236 15.09 13.61 7.99
C ILE A 236 14.89 12.21 8.57
N TRP A 237 13.81 11.99 9.32
CA TRP A 237 13.60 10.67 9.94
C TRP A 237 13.08 9.64 8.94
N ILE A 238 12.29 10.02 7.93
CA ILE A 238 11.71 9.06 6.98
C ILE A 238 12.77 8.51 6.02
N GLU A 239 13.75 9.32 5.63
CA GLU A 239 14.79 8.88 4.69
C GLU A 239 15.55 7.66 5.23
N ASN A 240 15.80 7.62 6.54
CA ASN A 240 16.45 6.49 7.22
C ASN A 240 15.61 5.20 7.21
N LEU A 241 14.30 5.29 6.92
CA LEU A 241 13.40 4.12 6.83
C LEU A 241 13.19 3.64 5.40
N ASN A 242 13.72 4.32 4.38
CA ASN A 242 13.49 3.94 2.98
C ASN A 242 13.96 2.51 2.69
N THR A 243 15.12 2.09 3.22
CA THR A 243 15.65 0.72 3.06
C THR A 243 14.76 -0.36 3.67
N VAL A 244 14.06 -0.02 4.77
CA VAL A 244 13.07 -0.88 5.41
C VAL A 244 11.79 -0.98 4.58
N LEU A 245 11.35 0.15 4.01
CA LEU A 245 10.12 0.25 3.23
C LEU A 245 10.26 -0.25 1.79
N ASP A 246 11.48 -0.26 1.25
CA ASP A 246 11.81 -0.82 -0.06
C ASP A 246 11.92 -2.36 -0.02
N ASP A 247 12.20 -2.98 -1.17
CA ASP A 247 12.29 -4.44 -1.30
C ASP A 247 13.42 -5.07 -0.47
N ASN A 248 14.41 -4.29 -0.06
CA ASN A 248 15.55 -4.76 0.72
C ASN A 248 15.13 -5.21 2.13
N LYS A 249 14.08 -4.61 2.69
CA LYS A 249 13.49 -4.95 4.00
C LYS A 249 14.53 -5.04 5.12
N SER A 250 15.54 -4.19 5.06
CA SER A 250 16.67 -4.16 6.00
C SER A 250 16.70 -2.81 6.70
N LEU A 251 16.85 -2.82 8.03
CA LEU A 251 17.20 -1.63 8.79
C LEU A 251 18.72 -1.44 8.69
N ALA A 252 19.14 -0.27 8.19
CA ALA A 252 20.55 0.10 8.05
C ALA A 252 21.08 0.74 9.34
#